data_AF-A0AAN0MFH7-F1
#
_entry.id   AF-A0AAN0MFH7-F1
#
_cell.length_a   1.000
_cell.length_b   1.000
_cell.length_c   1.000
_cell.angle_alpha   90.00
_cell.angle_beta   90.00
_cell.angle_gamma   90.00
#
_symmetry.space_group_name_H-M   'P 1'
#
loop_
_entity.id
_entity.type
_entity.pdbx_description
1 polymer ?
#
loop_
_entity_poly.entity_id
_entity_poly.type
_entity_poly.pdbx_seq_one_letter_code
_entity_poly.pdbx_strand_id
1 'polypeptide(L)'
;MNRAVSILLQLESADSVAKDALAMRCGVAARTISTDVAQLNNSLGTAASIRFSDGRYRLLIVDADAYRRVRDRLAIVQESFNDPQWRAAYISSPGCCTA
;
A
#
# COMPACT_ATOMS: atom_id res chain seq x y z
N MET A 1 11.59 -0.72 -8.08
CA MET A 1 10.19 -0.43 -8.44
C MET A 1 9.38 -0.30 -7.15
N ASN A 2 8.77 0.85 -6.87
CA ASN A 2 8.01 1.05 -5.63
C ASN A 2 6.63 0.38 -5.71
N ARG A 3 6.31 -0.50 -4.74
CA ARG A 3 4.98 -1.09 -4.61
C ARG A 3 3.90 -0.05 -4.34
N ALA A 4 4.10 0.87 -3.42
CA ALA A 4 3.05 1.79 -2.97
C ALA A 4 2.62 2.73 -4.11
N VAL A 5 3.59 3.29 -4.85
CA VAL A 5 3.34 4.06 -6.08
C VAL A 5 2.76 3.19 -7.17
N SER A 6 3.16 1.91 -7.30
CA SER A 6 2.52 1.00 -8.25
C SER A 6 1.04 0.78 -7.91
N ILE A 7 0.68 0.63 -6.63
CA ILE A 7 -0.72 0.50 -6.19
C ILE A 7 -1.48 1.80 -6.50
N LEU A 8 -0.89 2.96 -6.19
CA LEU A 8 -1.51 4.26 -6.50
C LEU A 8 -1.73 4.44 -8.00
N LEU A 9 -0.73 4.18 -8.84
CA LEU A 9 -0.84 4.28 -10.30
C LEU A 9 -1.93 3.36 -10.86
N GLN A 10 -2.08 2.16 -10.29
CA GLN A 10 -3.14 1.24 -10.68
C GLN A 10 -4.53 1.76 -10.29
N LEU A 11 -4.66 2.39 -9.12
CA LEU A 11 -5.90 3.01 -8.67
C LEU A 11 -6.19 4.34 -9.38
N GLU A 12 -5.17 5.06 -9.84
CA GLU A 12 -5.32 6.24 -10.70
C GLU A 12 -5.79 5.83 -12.11
N SER A 13 -5.24 4.73 -12.65
CA SER A 13 -5.58 4.24 -13.99
C SER A 13 -6.88 3.44 -14.03
N ALA A 14 -7.28 2.79 -12.94
CA ALA A 14 -8.47 1.97 -12.86
C ALA A 14 -9.35 2.43 -11.71
N ASP A 15 -10.61 2.76 -12.04
CA ASP A 15 -11.63 3.23 -11.09
C ASP A 15 -11.78 2.33 -9.85
N SER A 16 -11.61 1.01 -10.02
CA SER A 16 -11.59 0.05 -8.92
C SER A 16 -10.70 -1.15 -9.23
N VAL A 17 -9.90 -1.55 -8.25
CA VAL A 17 -8.97 -2.69 -8.38
C VAL A 17 -9.21 -3.71 -7.27
N ALA A 18 -9.40 -4.98 -7.64
CA ALA A 18 -9.57 -6.06 -6.67
C ALA A 18 -8.32 -6.23 -5.79
N LYS A 19 -8.53 -6.48 -4.50
CA LYS A 19 -7.43 -6.74 -3.55
C LYS A 19 -6.55 -7.91 -3.99
N ASP A 20 -7.17 -8.99 -4.46
CA ASP A 20 -6.46 -10.18 -4.95
C ASP A 20 -5.64 -9.90 -6.21
N ALA A 21 -6.11 -8.99 -7.08
CA ALA A 21 -5.35 -8.57 -8.25
C ALA A 21 -4.10 -7.76 -7.86
N LEU A 22 -4.22 -6.85 -6.87
CA LEU A 22 -3.07 -6.13 -6.32
C LEU A 22 -2.09 -7.08 -5.62
N ALA A 23 -2.60 -8.05 -4.86
CA ALA A 23 -1.83 -9.07 -4.18
C ALA A 23 -1.01 -9.92 -5.17
N MET A 24 -1.65 -10.42 -6.24
CA MET A 24 -0.96 -11.18 -7.29
C MET A 24 0.09 -10.34 -8.03
N ARG A 25 -0.25 -9.12 -8.44
CA ARG A 25 0.69 -8.24 -9.17
C ARG A 25 1.88 -7.83 -8.34
N CYS A 26 1.66 -7.61 -7.04
CA CYS A 26 2.73 -7.28 -6.11
C CYS A 26 3.47 -8.52 -5.57
N GLY A 27 2.97 -9.74 -5.83
CA GLY A 27 3.52 -10.98 -5.30
C GLY A 27 3.45 -11.09 -3.77
N VAL A 28 2.41 -10.55 -3.13
CA VAL A 28 2.25 -10.59 -1.67
C VAL A 28 0.87 -11.04 -1.23
N ALA A 29 0.78 -11.48 0.03
CA ALA A 29 -0.49 -11.81 0.65
C ALA A 29 -1.42 -10.60 0.73
N ALA A 30 -2.73 -10.85 0.59
CA ALA A 30 -3.77 -9.82 0.69
C ALA A 30 -3.71 -9.01 2.00
N ARG A 31 -3.23 -9.62 3.11
CA ARG A 31 -3.01 -8.90 4.39
C ARG A 31 -1.97 -7.78 4.25
N THR A 32 -0.91 -8.02 3.48
CA THR A 32 0.17 -7.04 3.26
C THR A 32 -0.34 -5.87 2.43
N ILE A 33 -1.21 -6.12 1.46
CA ILE A 33 -1.90 -5.06 0.71
C ILE A 33 -2.75 -4.20 1.65
N SER A 34 -3.51 -4.79 2.58
CA SER A 34 -4.26 -4.01 3.57
C SER A 34 -3.35 -3.14 4.44
N THR A 35 -2.21 -3.66 4.89
CA THR A 35 -1.22 -2.88 5.67
C THR A 35 -0.61 -1.74 4.84
N ASP A 36 -0.23 -2.02 3.59
CA ASP A 36 0.35 -1.04 2.67
C ASP A 36 -0.64 0.09 2.37
N VAL A 37 -1.91 -0.26 2.11
CA VAL A 37 -3.00 0.70 1.91
C VAL A 37 -3.26 1.54 3.17
N ALA A 38 -3.19 0.95 4.37
CA ALA A 38 -3.33 1.71 5.61
C ALA A 38 -2.17 2.70 5.84
N GLN A 39 -0.95 2.32 5.49
CA GLN A 39 0.24 3.19 5.53
C GLN A 39 0.14 4.32 4.49
N LEU A 40 -0.32 3.98 3.28
CA LEU A 40 -0.62 4.95 2.23
C LEU A 40 -1.66 5.97 2.69
N ASN A 41 -2.77 5.52 3.29
CA ASN A 41 -3.80 6.42 3.84
C ASN A 41 -3.23 7.37 4.91
N ASN A 42 -2.35 6.89 5.79
CA ASN A 42 -1.68 7.76 6.76
C ASN A 42 -0.78 8.81 6.07
N SER A 43 -0.09 8.43 4.99
CA SER A 43 0.79 9.33 4.24
C SER A 43 0.01 10.35 3.41
N LEU A 44 -1.12 9.94 2.83
CA LEU A 44 -2.04 10.79 2.06
C LEU A 44 -2.80 11.77 2.95
N GLY A 45 -3.08 11.38 4.21
CA GLY A 45 -3.78 12.21 5.17
C GLY A 45 -5.14 12.66 4.65
N THR A 46 -5.37 13.97 4.59
CA THR A 46 -6.62 14.57 4.09
C THR A 46 -6.61 14.82 2.58
N ALA A 47 -5.48 14.64 1.90
CA ALA A 47 -5.37 14.92 0.47
C ALA A 47 -6.08 13.86 -0.39
N ALA A 48 -5.98 12.59 0.01
CA ALA A 48 -6.69 11.49 -0.62
C ALA A 48 -6.91 10.34 0.36
N SER A 49 -7.83 9.45 0.03
CA SER A 49 -8.09 8.24 0.81
C SER A 49 -8.41 7.07 -0.10
N ILE A 50 -7.81 5.93 0.19
CA ILE A 50 -8.09 4.65 -0.45
C ILE A 50 -9.12 3.92 0.40
N ARG A 51 -10.30 3.67 -0.17
CA ARG A 51 -11.36 2.88 0.48
C ARG A 51 -11.44 1.49 -0.10
N PHE A 52 -11.64 0.52 0.79
CA PHE A 52 -11.94 -0.85 0.41
C PHE A 52 -13.45 -1.08 0.50
N SER A 53 -14.07 -1.47 -0.61
CA SER A 53 -15.50 -1.78 -0.68
C SER A 53 -15.72 -2.90 -1.70
N ASP A 54 -16.56 -3.87 -1.35
CA ASP A 54 -16.92 -5.00 -2.22
C ASP A 54 -15.71 -5.78 -2.78
N GLY A 55 -14.68 -6.01 -1.95
CA GLY A 55 -13.47 -6.73 -2.40
C GLY A 55 -12.51 -5.90 -3.24
N ARG A 56 -12.81 -4.62 -3.49
CA ARG A 56 -12.05 -3.72 -4.37
C ARG A 56 -11.60 -2.47 -3.63
N TYR A 57 -10.44 -1.98 -4.02
CA TYR A 57 -9.94 -0.67 -3.61
C TYR A 57 -10.35 0.39 -4.61
N ARG A 58 -10.75 1.54 -4.09
CA ARG A 58 -11.01 2.78 -4.85
C ARG A 58 -10.21 3.92 -4.23
N LEU A 59 -9.62 4.74 -5.09
CA LEU A 59 -8.92 5.96 -4.67
C LEU A 59 -9.90 7.14 -4.73
N LEU A 60 -10.04 7.85 -3.62
CA LEU A 60 -10.78 9.10 -3.52
C LEU A 60 -9.78 10.24 -3.36
N ILE A 61 -9.68 11.11 -4.35
CA ILE A 61 -8.85 12.31 -4.29
C ILE A 61 -9.74 13.45 -3.80
N VAL A 62 -9.36 14.06 -2.67
CA VAL A 62 -10.08 15.19 -2.06
C VAL A 62 -9.43 16.50 -2.51
N ASP A 63 -8.09 16.55 -2.47
CA ASP A 63 -7.31 17.70 -2.94
C ASP A 63 -6.21 17.21 -3.90
N ALA A 64 -6.36 17.58 -5.18
CA ALA A 64 -5.47 17.10 -6.24
C ALA A 64 -4.06 17.69 -6.15
N ASP A 65 -3.88 18.91 -5.62
CA ASP A 65 -2.56 19.54 -5.50
C ASP A 65 -1.77 18.92 -4.36
N ALA A 66 -2.40 18.80 -3.19
CA ALA A 66 -1.84 18.11 -2.04
C ALA A 66 -1.56 16.63 -2.36
N TYR A 67 -2.45 15.96 -3.09
CA TYR A 67 -2.21 14.59 -3.53
C TYR A 67 -0.97 14.49 -4.41
N ARG A 68 -0.81 15.41 -5.38
CA ARG A 68 0.36 15.43 -6.26
C ARG A 68 1.65 15.66 -5.48
N ARG A 69 1.64 16.55 -4.47
CA ARG A 69 2.78 16.79 -3.56
C ARG A 69 3.14 15.54 -2.76
N VAL A 70 2.15 14.86 -2.20
CA VAL A 70 2.38 13.62 -1.43
C VAL A 70 2.87 12.50 -2.33
N ARG A 71 2.32 12.36 -3.55
CA ARG A 71 2.75 11.37 -4.54
C ARG A 71 4.21 11.59 -4.95
N ASP A 72 4.59 12.85 -5.22
CA ASP A 72 5.96 13.22 -5.56
C ASP A 72 6.92 12.89 -4.40
N ARG A 73 6.52 13.23 -3.16
CA ARG A 73 7.27 12.87 -1.96
C ARG A 73 7.40 11.37 -1.76
N LEU A 74 6.34 10.60 -1.99
CA LEU A 74 6.34 9.13 -1.94
C LEU A 74 7.26 8.53 -3.00
N ALA A 75 7.37 9.14 -4.17
CA ALA A 75 8.31 8.72 -5.21
C ALA A 75 9.77 9.00 -4.81
N ILE A 76 10.03 10.04 -4.02
CA ILE A 76 11.37 10.46 -3.59
C ILE A 76 11.86 9.74 -2.31
N VAL A 77 10.99 9.53 -1.31
CA VAL A 77 11.37 9.01 0.04
C VAL A 77 11.66 7.50 0.07
N GLN A 78 11.64 6.82 -1.08
CA GLN A 78 11.64 5.35 -1.14
C GLN A 78 12.88 4.63 -0.62
N GLU A 79 14.04 5.29 -0.53
CA GLU A 79 15.21 4.64 0.07
C GLU A 79 14.95 4.21 1.53
N SER A 80 13.98 4.83 2.22
CA SER A 80 13.72 4.58 3.65
C SER A 80 12.51 3.69 3.98
N PHE A 81 11.56 3.46 3.05
CA PHE A 81 10.39 2.59 3.33
C PHE A 81 10.69 1.08 3.20
N ASN A 82 11.80 0.72 2.56
CA ASN A 82 12.33 -0.65 2.52
C ASN A 82 13.52 -0.84 3.47
N ASP A 83 13.72 0.10 4.41
CA ASP A 83 14.83 0.04 5.33
C ASP A 83 14.63 -1.16 6.30
N PRO A 84 15.55 -2.14 6.31
CA PRO A 84 15.41 -3.38 7.08
C PRO A 84 15.31 -3.15 8.59
N GLN A 85 15.58 -1.94 9.09
CA GLN A 85 15.44 -1.56 10.50
C GLN A 85 14.02 -1.66 11.06
N TRP A 86 12.97 -1.59 10.23
CA TRP A 86 11.58 -1.79 10.67
C TRP A 86 11.08 -3.25 10.59
N ARG A 87 11.93 -4.18 10.13
CA ARG A 87 11.57 -5.60 9.96
C ARG A 87 11.86 -6.48 11.18
N ALA A 88 12.20 -5.88 12.32
CA ALA A 88 12.63 -6.59 13.52
C ALA A 88 11.51 -7.04 14.50
N ALA A 89 10.23 -7.02 14.12
CA ALA A 89 9.16 -7.30 15.09
C ALA A 89 8.01 -8.21 14.64
N TYR A 90 8.15 -9.00 13.55
CA TYR A 90 7.10 -9.96 13.21
C TYR A 90 7.60 -11.25 12.56
N ILE A 91 8.55 -11.92 13.20
CA ILE A 91 8.70 -13.38 13.07
C ILE A 91 8.93 -13.95 14.46
N SER A 92 7.85 -14.43 15.07
CA SER A 92 7.85 -15.55 16.02
C SER A 92 6.42 -16.06 16.17
N SER A 93 5.92 -16.73 15.14
CA SER A 93 5.10 -17.92 15.38
C SER A 93 6.01 -19.12 15.17
N PRO A 94 6.52 -19.79 16.22
CA PRO A 94 6.92 -21.18 16.10
C PRO A 94 5.66 -22.02 16.34
N GLY A 95 4.88 -22.18 15.29
CA GLY A 95 3.97 -23.31 15.17
C GLY A 95 4.75 -24.50 14.62
N CYS A 96 5.03 -25.46 15.49
CA CYS A 96 5.16 -26.89 15.19
C CYS A 96 6.33 -27.37 14.29
N CYS A 97 7.27 -28.13 14.86
CA CYS A 97 7.90 -29.27 14.20
C CYS A 97 8.12 -30.39 15.22
N THR A 98 7.41 -31.48 14.99
CA THR A 98 7.55 -32.82 15.55
C THR A 98 8.88 -33.44 15.16
N ALA A 99 9.61 -34.00 16.14
CA ALA A 99 10.44 -35.21 16.02
C ALA A 99 10.82 -35.70 17.42
#